data_AF-A0A929BVZ4-F1
#
_entry.id   AF-A0A929BVZ4-F1
#
_cell.length_a   1.000
_cell.length_b   1.000
_cell.length_c   1.000
_cell.angle_alpha   90.00
_cell.angle_beta   90.00
_cell.angle_gamma   90.00
#
_symmetry.space_group_name_H-M   'P 1'
#
loop_
_entity.id
_entity.type
_entity.pdbx_description
1 polymer ?
#
loop_
_entity_poly.entity_id
_entity_poly.type
_entity_poly.pdbx_seq_one_letter_code
_entity_poly.pdbx_strand_id
1 'polypeptide(L)'
;YASLASIEDDVDGVLVVVPPERSGQVLQDATDAGIRNVWLQQGAESPEVVALGEELDLNLVSKKCILMYAPPVGSYHGVHRFFVKLFGKL
;
A
#
# COMPACT_ATOMS: atom_id res chain seq x y z
N TYR A 1 -12.41 -11.47 -8.52
CA TYR A 1 -12.57 -12.05 -7.17
C TYR A 1 -13.55 -11.19 -6.36
N ALA A 2 -14.34 -11.81 -5.47
CA ALA A 2 -15.35 -11.10 -4.67
C ALA A 2 -14.78 -10.57 -3.35
N SER A 3 -13.71 -11.20 -2.85
CA SER A 3 -12.95 -10.81 -1.65
C SER A 3 -11.49 -11.25 -1.79
N LEU A 4 -10.61 -10.75 -0.92
CA LEU A 4 -9.21 -11.20 -0.85
C LEU A 4 -9.12 -12.71 -0.53
N ALA A 5 -9.96 -13.20 0.39
CA ALA A 5 -10.03 -14.61 0.75
C ALA A 5 -10.55 -15.54 -0.37
N SER A 6 -11.12 -14.99 -1.44
CA SER A 6 -11.61 -15.78 -2.59
C SER A 6 -10.55 -16.00 -3.68
N ILE A 7 -9.33 -15.51 -3.48
CA ILE A 7 -8.21 -15.71 -4.41
C ILE A 7 -7.61 -17.10 -4.14
N GLU A 8 -7.50 -17.93 -5.17
CA GLU A 8 -7.02 -19.32 -5.05
C GLU A 8 -5.49 -19.41 -5.00
N ASP A 9 -4.80 -18.46 -5.64
CA ASP A 9 -3.34 -18.38 -5.66
C ASP A 9 -2.79 -17.72 -4.38
N ASP A 10 -1.56 -18.06 -4.01
CA ASP A 10 -0.84 -17.37 -2.95
C ASP A 10 -0.62 -15.90 -3.29
N VAL A 11 -0.95 -15.00 -2.36
CA VAL A 11 -0.81 -13.56 -2.51
C VAL A 11 0.23 -13.02 -1.54
N ASP A 12 1.34 -12.52 -2.08
CA ASP A 12 2.43 -11.96 -1.27
C ASP A 12 2.08 -10.62 -0.61
N GLY A 13 1.17 -9.83 -1.20
CA GLY A 13 0.84 -8.51 -0.70
C GLY A 13 -0.34 -7.82 -1.39
N VAL A 14 -0.85 -6.76 -0.77
CA VAL A 14 -1.96 -5.94 -1.27
C VAL A 14 -1.52 -4.51 -1.54
N LEU A 15 -1.84 -3.99 -2.73
CA LEU A 15 -1.81 -2.56 -3.03
C LEU A 15 -3.20 -1.96 -2.84
N VAL A 16 -3.34 -1.06 -1.89
CA VAL A 16 -4.60 -0.40 -1.52
C VAL A 16 -4.68 0.95 -2.23
N VAL A 17 -5.64 1.07 -3.17
CA VAL A 17 -5.92 2.29 -3.93
C VAL A 17 -7.40 2.66 -3.80
N VAL A 18 -7.84 2.86 -2.57
CA VAL A 18 -9.19 3.29 -2.22
C VAL A 18 -9.13 4.54 -1.32
N PRO A 19 -10.24 5.29 -1.17
CA PRO A 19 -10.29 6.38 -0.21
C PRO A 19 -9.97 5.92 1.22
N PRO A 20 -9.37 6.77 2.08
CA PRO A 20 -8.97 6.38 3.43
C PRO A 20 -10.09 5.77 4.27
N GLU A 21 -11.33 6.20 4.07
CA GLU A 21 -12.51 5.70 4.80
C GLU A 21 -12.79 4.21 4.54
N ARG A 22 -12.24 3.66 3.45
CA ARG A 22 -12.37 2.23 3.09
C ARG A 22 -11.11 1.43 3.36
N SER A 23 -9.95 2.07 3.50
CA SER A 23 -8.67 1.38 3.66
C SER A 23 -8.64 0.50 4.90
N GLY A 24 -9.26 0.92 6.01
CA GLY A 24 -9.29 0.12 7.23
C GLY A 24 -9.96 -1.25 7.07
N GLN A 25 -11.03 -1.34 6.26
CA GLN A 25 -11.66 -2.63 5.94
C GLN A 25 -10.71 -3.50 5.11
N VAL A 26 -9.98 -2.91 4.16
CA VAL A 26 -9.01 -3.65 3.34
C VAL A 26 -7.87 -4.21 4.19
N LEU A 27 -7.43 -3.50 5.24
CA LEU A 27 -6.42 -4.02 6.18
C LEU A 27 -6.92 -5.24 6.96
N GLN A 28 -8.18 -5.21 7.41
CA GLN A 28 -8.81 -6.35 8.07
C GLN A 28 -8.95 -7.53 7.11
N ASP A 29 -9.49 -7.29 5.91
CA ASP A 29 -9.65 -8.33 4.88
C ASP A 29 -8.31 -8.97 4.50
N ALA A 30 -7.24 -8.17 4.42
CA ALA A 30 -5.90 -8.67 4.13
C ALA A 30 -5.37 -9.54 5.28
N THR A 31 -5.57 -9.10 6.52
CA THR A 31 -5.18 -9.83 7.74
C THR A 31 -5.89 -11.18 7.82
N ASP A 32 -7.21 -11.20 7.58
CA ASP A 32 -8.04 -12.41 7.59
C ASP A 32 -7.65 -13.38 6.46
N ALA A 33 -7.23 -12.85 5.31
CA ALA A 33 -6.68 -13.63 4.20
C ALA A 33 -5.22 -14.08 4.43
N GLY A 34 -4.61 -13.74 5.57
CA GLY A 34 -3.22 -14.10 5.89
C GLY A 34 -2.16 -13.25 5.19
N ILE A 35 -2.55 -12.18 4.50
CA ILE A 35 -1.64 -11.32 3.74
C ILE A 35 -1.10 -10.22 4.66
N ARG A 36 0.23 -10.20 4.83
CA ARG A 36 0.89 -9.28 5.78
C ARG A 36 1.54 -8.06 5.13
N ASN A 37 1.90 -8.14 3.86
CA ASN A 37 2.52 -7.02 3.15
C ASN A 37 1.44 -6.12 2.55
N VAL A 38 1.38 -4.86 3.00
CA VAL A 38 0.36 -3.92 2.54
C VAL A 38 1.00 -2.60 2.11
N TRP A 39 0.63 -2.15 0.92
CA TRP A 39 0.98 -0.83 0.40
C TRP A 39 -0.26 0.05 0.37
N LEU A 40 -0.34 1.05 1.24
CA LEU A 40 -1.28 2.16 1.11
C LEU A 40 -0.72 3.13 0.08
N GLN A 41 -1.35 3.19 -1.10
CA GLN A 41 -0.98 4.19 -2.10
C GLN A 41 -1.13 5.57 -1.49
N GLN A 42 -0.23 6.49 -1.84
CA GLN A 42 -0.32 7.88 -1.38
C GLN A 42 -1.76 8.43 -1.54
N GLY A 43 -2.36 8.85 -0.43
CA GLY A 43 -3.73 9.34 -0.34
C GLY A 43 -4.77 8.29 0.10
N ALA A 44 -4.39 7.03 0.27
CA ALA A 44 -5.22 5.97 0.83
C ALA A 44 -5.05 5.84 2.36
N GLU A 45 -4.11 6.57 2.96
CA GLU A 45 -3.85 6.57 4.39
C GLU A 45 -4.62 7.65 5.16
N SER A 46 -4.91 7.36 6.43
CA SER A 46 -5.21 8.34 7.48
C SER A 46 -4.42 7.96 8.74
N PRO A 47 -4.30 8.83 9.75
CA PRO A 47 -3.67 8.47 11.02
C PRO A 47 -4.28 7.21 11.64
N GLU A 48 -5.61 7.06 11.56
CA GLU A 48 -6.35 5.91 12.09
C GLU A 48 -6.05 4.63 11.31
N VAL A 49 -5.98 4.72 9.98
CA VAL A 49 -5.65 3.55 9.12
C VAL A 49 -4.22 3.09 9.35
N VAL A 50 -3.28 4.02 9.54
CA VAL A 50 -1.88 3.67 9.85
C VAL A 50 -1.78 2.99 11.22
N ALA A 51 -2.44 3.55 12.25
CA ALA A 51 -2.48 2.94 13.57
C ALA A 51 -3.11 1.53 13.55
N LEU A 52 -4.21 1.35 12.82
CA LEU A 52 -4.82 0.04 12.63
C LEU A 52 -3.86 -0.96 11.97
N GLY A 53 -3.07 -0.52 10.98
CA GLY A 53 -2.07 -1.39 10.36
C GLY A 53 -0.97 -1.85 11.33
N GLU A 54 -0.57 -0.98 12.26
CA GLU A 54 0.37 -1.33 13.33
C GLU A 54 -0.26 -2.30 14.34
N GLU A 55 -1.51 -2.07 14.74
CA GLU A 55 -2.26 -2.96 15.64
C GLU A 55 -2.46 -4.37 15.06
N LEU A 56 -2.64 -4.48 13.75
CA LEU A 56 -2.80 -5.74 13.02
C LEU A 56 -1.47 -6.44 12.67
N ASP A 57 -0.33 -5.87 13.07
CA ASP A 57 1.02 -6.36 12.78
C ASP A 57 1.27 -6.53 11.27
N LEU A 58 0.89 -5.51 10.48
CA LEU A 58 1.08 -5.49 9.03
C LEU A 58 2.42 -4.84 8.65
N ASN A 59 3.08 -5.40 7.64
CA ASN A 59 4.22 -4.76 6.98
C ASN A 59 3.70 -3.63 6.07
N LEU A 60 3.51 -2.45 6.67
CA LEU A 60 2.82 -1.34 6.03
C LEU A 60 3.78 -0.36 5.34
N VAL A 61 3.56 -0.10 4.05
CA VAL A 61 4.10 1.06 3.35
C VAL A 61 2.99 2.10 3.19
N SER A 62 3.24 3.35 3.56
CA SER A 62 2.30 4.46 3.40
C SER A 62 2.98 5.74 2.92
N LYS A 63 2.21 6.71 2.44
CA LYS A 63 2.70 8.02 1.95
C LYS A 63 3.68 7.92 0.77
N LYS A 64 3.68 6.80 0.05
CA LYS A 64 4.54 6.53 -1.11
C LYS A 64 3.70 6.22 -2.33
N CYS A 65 4.11 6.74 -3.49
CA CYS A 65 3.53 6.35 -4.77
C CYS A 65 4.23 5.11 -5.32
N ILE A 66 3.50 3.99 -5.50
CA ILE A 66 4.10 2.72 -5.96
C ILE A 66 4.78 2.81 -7.33
N LEU A 67 4.31 3.71 -8.21
CA LEU A 67 4.88 3.92 -9.54
C LEU A 67 6.29 4.55 -9.51
N MET A 68 6.77 4.99 -8.35
CA MET A 68 8.18 5.37 -8.14
C MET A 68 9.10 4.17 -7.89
N TYR A 69 8.53 2.98 -7.66
CA TYR A 69 9.24 1.77 -7.26
C TYR A 69 9.05 0.64 -8.26
N ALA A 70 7.90 0.57 -8.96
CA ALA A 70 7.62 -0.42 -9.99
C ALA A 70 8.25 -0.01 -11.35
N PRO A 71 9.25 -0.75 -11.87
CA PRO A 71 9.83 -0.46 -13.19
C PRO A 71 8.87 -0.86 -14.32
N PRO A 72 8.90 -0.16 -15.48
CA PRO A 72 9.75 1.00 -15.76
C PRO A 72 9.21 2.30 -15.14
N VAL A 73 10.08 3.03 -14.42
CA VAL A 73 9.72 4.35 -13.87
C VAL A 73 9.94 5.42 -14.95
N GLY A 74 8.85 5.83 -15.62
CA GLY A 74 8.88 6.82 -16.70
C GLY A 74 8.12 8.12 -16.39
N SER A 75 8.18 9.07 -17.34
CA SER A 75 7.40 10.31 -17.33
C SER A 75 7.55 11.12 -16.01
N TYR A 76 6.45 11.71 -15.53
CA TYR A 76 6.40 12.51 -14.29
C TYR A 76 6.81 11.72 -13.04
N HIS A 77 6.67 10.38 -13.02
CA HIS A 77 7.16 9.55 -11.92
C HIS A 77 8.68 9.47 -11.89
N GLY A 78 9.35 9.51 -13.05
CA GLY A 78 10.81 9.60 -13.13
C GLY A 78 11.35 10.91 -12.54
N VAL A 79 10.69 12.03 -12.87
CA VAL A 79 11.02 13.36 -12.34
C VAL A 79 10.79 13.42 -10.83
N HIS A 80 9.62 12.98 -10.36
CA HIS A 80 9.30 12.95 -8.93
C HIS A 80 10.26 12.05 -8.13
N ARG A 81 10.57 10.84 -8.65
CA ARG A 81 11.54 9.93 -8.03
C ARG A 81 12.94 10.55 -7.91
N PHE A 82 13.41 11.25 -8.94
CA PHE A 82 14.71 11.92 -8.92
C PHE A 82 14.79 12.94 -7.78
N PHE A 83 13.78 13.81 -7.63
CA PHE A 83 13.77 14.81 -6.56
C PHE A 83 13.67 14.17 -5.18
N VAL A 84 12.78 13.19 -4.97
CA VAL A 84 12.66 12.51 -3.66
C VAL A 84 13.97 11.80 -3.28
N LYS A 85 14.69 11.23 -4.25
CA LYS A 85 16.02 10.64 -4.05
C LYS A 85 17.06 11.70 -3.66
N LEU A 86 17.07 12.86 -4.32
CA LEU A 86 18.00 13.96 -4.01
C LEU A 86 17.81 14.50 -2.58
N PHE A 87 16.57 14.51 -2.08
CA PHE A 87 16.24 14.94 -0.72
C PHE A 87 16.34 13.82 0.33
N GLY A 88 16.89 12.65 -0.02
CA GLY A 88 17.16 11.55 0.92
C GLY A 88 15.91 10.86 1.50
N LYS A 89 14.76 10.98 0.82
CA LYS A 89 13.46 10.43 1.28
C LYS A 89 13.03 9.18 0.51
N LEU A 90 13.96 8.55 -0.20
CA LEU A 90 13.73 7.34 -1.01
C LEU A 90 14.51 6.16 -0.45
#